data_AF-A0AAD1LZT7-F1
#
_entry.id   AF-A0AAD1LZT7-F1
#
_cell.length_a   1.000
_cell.length_b   1.000
_cell.length_c   1.000
_cell.angle_alpha   90.00
_cell.angle_beta   90.00
_cell.angle_gamma   90.00
#
_symmetry.space_group_name_H-M   'P 1'
#
loop_
_entity.id
_entity.type
_entity.pdbx_description
1 polymer ?
#
loop_
_entity_poly.entity_id
_entity_poly.type
_entity_poly.pdbx_seq_one_letter_code
_entity_poly.pdbx_strand_id
1 'polypeptide(L)' 'MLVVDEAHLLDNHQLEAIRLLTNHEMDSGSLFAVIMVGQPSLRQHLRLGVLAALDQRIAVRYSIAGMSGADTAD' A
#
# COMPACT_ATOMS: atom_id res chain seq x y z
N MET A 1 12.82 -4.47 -1.24
CA MET A 1 11.78 -3.49 -0.86
C MET A 1 11.13 -2.99 -2.14
N LEU A 2 9.80 -3.04 -2.22
CA LEU A 2 9.01 -2.53 -3.34
C LEU A 2 8.25 -1.30 -2.85
N VAL A 3 8.37 -0.19 -3.58
CA VAL A 3 7.57 1.01 -3.33
C VAL A 3 6.69 1.24 -4.53
N VAL A 4 5.39 1.34 -4.30
CA VAL A 4 4.39 1.64 -5.32
C VAL A 4 3.88 3.05 -5.03
N ASP A 5 4.35 3.99 -5.83
CA ASP A 5 3.79 5.34 -5.83
C ASP A 5 2.49 5.38 -6.64
N GLU A 6 1.61 6.31 -6.31
CA GLU A 6 0.29 6.45 -6.90
C GLU A 6 -0.52 5.14 -6.95
N ALA A 7 -0.38 4.30 -5.92
CA ALA A 7 -1.06 3.01 -5.81
C ALA A 7 -2.60 3.12 -5.88
N HIS A 8 -3.14 4.32 -5.69
CA HIS A 8 -4.56 4.62 -5.90
C HIS A 8 -5.04 4.45 -7.36
N LEU A 9 -4.11 4.42 -8.32
CA LEU A 9 -4.38 4.15 -9.75
C LEU A 9 -4.43 2.66 -10.08
N LEU A 10 -4.03 1.78 -9.15
CA LEU A 10 -4.04 0.34 -9.40
C LEU A 10 -5.46 -0.21 -9.38
N ASP A 11 -5.73 -1.11 -10.32
CA ASP A 11 -6.95 -1.90 -10.33
C ASP A 11 -6.87 -3.10 -9.37
N ASN A 12 -7.99 -3.80 -9.20
CA ASN A 12 -8.09 -4.94 -8.30
C ASN A 12 -7.13 -6.08 -8.67
N HIS A 13 -6.88 -6.31 -9.96
CA HIS A 13 -6.01 -7.39 -10.42
C HIS A 13 -4.54 -7.07 -10.12
N GLN A 14 -4.12 -5.82 -10.31
CA GLN A 14 -2.79 -5.34 -9.96
C GLN A 14 -2.56 -5.38 -8.43
N LEU A 15 -3.55 -4.99 -7.63
CA LEU A 15 -3.47 -5.09 -6.17
C LEU A 15 -3.39 -6.54 -5.70
N GLU A 16 -4.10 -7.46 -6.35
CA GLU A 16 -4.01 -8.89 -6.07
C GLU A 16 -2.62 -9.47 -6.40
N ALA A 17 -1.97 -8.99 -7.46
CA ALA A 17 -0.59 -9.36 -7.76
C ALA A 17 0.36 -8.96 -6.62
N ILE A 18 0.15 -7.80 -5.98
CA ILE A 18 0.90 -7.39 -4.78
C ILE A 18 0.66 -8.37 -3.62
N ARG A 19 -0.58 -8.84 -3.42
CA ARG A 19 -0.87 -9.85 -2.39
C ARG A 19 -0.07 -11.13 -2.63
N LEU A 20 -0.05 -11.63 -3.86
CA LEU A 20 0.69 -12.84 -4.25
C LEU A 20 2.20 -12.68 -4.05
N LEU A 21 2.72 -11.51 -4.41
CA LEU A 21 4.11 -11.11 -4.20
C LEU A 21 4.52 -11.19 -2.71
N THR A 22 3.64 -10.76 -1.80
CA THR A 22 3.86 -10.89 -0.35
C THR A 22 3.60 -12.30 0.21
N ASN A 23 3.13 -13.24 -0.61
CA ASN A 23 2.78 -14.61 -0.21
C ASN A 23 3.91 -15.62 -0.45
N HIS A 24 5.10 -15.18 -0.90
CA HIS A 24 6.19 -16.10 -1.20
C HIS A 24 6.82 -16.63 0.10
N GLU A 25 6.72 -17.96 0.30
CA GLU A 25 7.31 -18.65 1.44
C GLU A 25 8.84 -18.74 1.34
N MET A 26 9.43 -18.83 2.53
CA MET A 26 10.83 -18.62 2.87
C MET A 26 11.76 -19.78 2.49
N ASP A 27 11.94 -20.10 1.21
CA ASP A 27 13.03 -21.03 0.83
C ASP A 27 14.35 -20.30 0.50
N SER A 28 14.32 -18.98 0.32
CA SER A 28 15.55 -18.18 0.14
C SER A 28 15.40 -16.71 0.53
N GLY A 29 15.10 -16.47 1.82
CA GLY A 29 15.73 -15.36 2.55
C GLY A 29 15.37 -13.91 2.23
N SER A 30 14.25 -13.59 1.59
CA SER A 30 13.82 -12.17 1.52
C SER A 30 12.31 -11.99 1.54
N LEU A 31 11.75 -11.80 2.73
CA LEU A 31 10.50 -11.08 2.92
C LEU A 31 10.72 -9.65 2.42
N PHE A 32 10.33 -9.33 1.18
CA PHE A 32 10.45 -7.95 0.72
C PHE A 32 9.28 -7.12 1.26
N ALA A 33 9.61 -6.03 1.98
CA ALA A 33 8.63 -5.05 2.40
C ALA A 33 8.01 -4.35 1.17
N VAL A 34 6.68 -4.19 1.18
CA VAL A 34 5.92 -3.41 0.20
C VAL A 34 5.40 -2.14 0.88
N ILE A 35 5.68 -0.99 0.28
CA ILE A 35 5.11 0.30 0.67
C ILE A 35 4.19 0.77 -0.45
N MET A 36 2.91 0.98 -0.14
CA MET A 36 1.94 1.57 -1.06
C MET A 36 1.67 3.02 -0.65
N VAL A 37 1.95 3.95 -1.56
CA VAL A 37 1.76 5.38 -1.38
C VAL A 37 0.69 5.85 -2.36
N GLY A 38 -0.17 6.76 -1.93
CA GLY A 38 -1.22 7.32 -2.79
C GLY A 38 -2.23 8.14 -2.01
N GLN A 39 -3.28 8.55 -2.73
CA GLN A 39 -4.34 9.40 -2.21
C GLN A 39 -5.25 8.68 -1.20
N PRO A 40 -6.05 9.42 -0.41
CA PRO A 40 -7.02 8.82 0.53
C PRO A 40 -7.98 7.79 -0.11
N SER A 41 -8.24 7.91 -1.41
CA SER A 41 -9.03 6.94 -2.20
C SER A 41 -8.46 5.53 -2.16
N LEU A 42 -7.12 5.36 -2.12
CA LEU A 42 -6.47 4.06 -1.98
C LEU A 42 -6.92 3.34 -0.71
N ARG A 43 -7.02 4.07 0.41
CA ARG A 43 -7.45 3.49 1.68
C ARG A 43 -8.90 3.00 1.62
N GLN A 44 -9.76 3.73 0.93
CA GLN A 44 -11.14 3.30 0.71
C GLN A 44 -11.20 2.09 -0.21
N HIS A 45 -10.38 2.07 -1.26
CA HIS A 45 -10.30 0.98 -2.22
C HIS A 45 -9.85 -0.32 -1.56
N LEU A 46 -8.76 -0.29 -0.78
CA LEU A 46 -8.22 -1.45 -0.05
C LEU A 46 -9.21 -2.08 0.94
N ARG A 47 -10.19 -1.31 1.43
CA ARG A 47 -11.25 -1.80 2.34
C ARG A 47 -12.42 -2.48 1.63
N LEU A 48 -12.45 -2.49 0.29
CA LEU A 48 -13.46 -3.24 -0.44
C LEU A 48 -13.30 -4.73 -0.15
N GLY A 49 -14.44 -5.44 -0.01
CA GLY A 49 -14.44 -6.87 0.33
C GLY A 49 -13.64 -7.74 -0.63
N VAL A 50 -13.55 -7.36 -1.91
CA VAL A 50 -12.74 -8.06 -2.93
C VAL A 50 -11.23 -8.03 -2.63
N LEU A 51 -10.76 -7.05 -1.85
CA LEU A 51 -9.36 -6.89 -1.44
C LEU A 51 -9.10 -7.29 0.02
N ALA A 52 -10.06 -7.91 0.70
CA ALA A 52 -9.93 -8.26 2.12
C ALA A 52 -8.66 -9.07 2.45
N ALA A 53 -8.25 -9.96 1.55
CA ALA A 53 -7.04 -10.78 1.73
C ALA A 53 -5.74 -9.96 1.65
N LEU A 54 -5.70 -8.91 0.82
CA LEU A 54 -4.59 -7.95 0.80
C LEU A 54 -4.65 -7.03 2.03
N ASP A 55 -5.85 -6.56 2.39
CA ASP A 55 -6.06 -5.65 3.52
C ASP A 55 -5.55 -6.22 4.85
N GLN A 56 -5.76 -7.53 5.07
CA GLN A 56 -5.27 -8.26 6.24
C GLN A 56 -3.75 -8.33 6.35
N ARG A 57 -3.01 -8.15 5.25
CA ARG A 57 -1.54 -8.21 5.21
C ARG A 57 -0.88 -6.86 5.49
N ILE A 58 -1.66 -5.78 5.54
CA ILE A 58 -1.11 -4.44 5.76
C ILE A 58 -0.89 -4.23 7.25
N ALA A 59 0.36 -4.36 7.67
CA ALA A 59 0.76 -4.20 9.07
C ALA A 59 0.70 -2.75 9.57
N VAL A 60 0.94 -1.77 8.68
CA VAL A 60 1.04 -0.36 9.05
C VAL A 60 0.20 0.49 8.10
N ARG A 61 -0.54 1.43 8.67
CA ARG A 61 -1.29 2.44 7.93
C ARG A 61 -0.94 3.80 8.49
N TYR A 62 -0.49 4.69 7.63
CA TYR A 62 -0.17 6.04 8.00
C TYR A 62 -0.86 7.03 7.07
N SER A 63 -1.18 8.21 7.59
CA SER A 63 -1.75 9.31 6.84
C SER A 63 -0.86 10.52 7.10
N ILE A 64 -0.24 11.04 6.05
CA ILE A 64 0.46 12.31 6.14
C ILE A 64 -0.59 13.41 6.07
N ALA A 65 -0.59 14.33 7.03
CA ALA A 65 -1.43 15.51 6.99
C ALA A 65 -0.90 16.48 5.92
N GLY A 66 -1.78 17.32 5.35
CA GLY A 66 -1.34 18.41 4.49
C GLY A 66 -0.35 19.31 5.22
N MET A 67 0.57 19.90 4.47
CA MET A 67 1.51 20.88 5.02
C MET A 67 0.74 22.04 5.64
N SER A 68 1.16 22.47 6.82
CA SER A 68 0.67 23.71 7.42
C SER A 68 1.28 24.92 6.71
N GLY A 69 0.67 26.09 6.85
CA GLY A 69 1.22 27.32 6.30
C GLY A 69 2.62 27.67 6.82
N ALA A 70 3.00 27.14 7.99
CA ALA A 70 4.35 27.27 8.54
C ALA A 70 5.36 26.34 7.85
N ASP A 71 4.92 25.16 7.40
CA ASP A 71 5.78 24.21 6.67
C ASP A 71 6.08 24.66 5.23
N THR A 72 5.29 25.59 4.70
CA THR A 72 5.44 26.18 3.36
C THR A 72 6.08 27.57 3.36
N ALA A 73 6.48 28.07 4.53
CA ALA A 73 6.99 29.44 4.68
C ALA A 73 8.51 29.59 4.42
N ASP A 74 9.21 28.47 4.13
CA ASP A 74 10.63 28.41 3.76
C ASP A 74 10.86 28.43 2.24
#